data_AF-A0AA39KFX6-F1
#
_entry.id   AF-A0AA39KFX6-F1
#
_cell.length_a   1.000
_cell.length_b   1.000
_cell.length_c   1.000
_cell.angle_alpha   90.00
_cell.angle_beta   90.00
_cell.angle_gamma   90.00
#
_symmetry.space_group_name_H-M   'P 1'
#
loop_
_entity.id
_entity.type
_entity.pdbx_description
1 polymer ?
#
loop_
_entity_poly.entity_id
_entity_poly.type
_entity_poly.pdbx_seq_one_letter_code
_entity_poly.pdbx_strand_id
1 'polypeptide(L)'
;MAAVDTKFPVFQYNPNKFNFTVNDNNIDSEFDLLLKKKWEAAKNDNIFRYQLNITEWKRLAGKFEFLAQLSLDRARNRRTPENITSMNTPFDEKRFNFTKINSKEILFDVDCGDGNNIIAVNVSPIEYGHCLFLPERLKCLPQKVTEFSLLKIIELFLLSSSPYLRAIFNSLCAYASVNHLHWHLYYLKHKMLLENINLECLVDPLYKLTNYPAKGFCFKLSSFPEFNIRALVSSAFTFINYLQKHEIAHNIYITRAKTELLSINDNSYNDIRIYIWARTSTMGIKNTSRFSPAVSELFGHLMIKSEEAYKTLNEDQVIQCFNDVTSAPFEQIVQAINSNDINIT
;
A
#
# COMPACT_ATOMS: atom_id res chain seq x y z
N MET A 1 36.58 -5.91 -9.62
CA MET A 1 35.20 -5.63 -10.09
C MET A 1 35.19 -4.22 -10.62
N ALA A 2 34.95 -4.03 -11.91
CA ALA A 2 34.78 -2.69 -12.47
C ALA A 2 33.58 -2.03 -11.79
N ALA A 3 33.72 -0.78 -11.36
CA ALA A 3 32.60 -0.01 -10.85
C ALA A 3 31.55 0.07 -11.97
N VAL A 4 30.39 -0.55 -11.74
CA VAL A 4 29.23 -0.32 -12.61
C VAL A 4 28.94 1.18 -12.49
N ASP A 5 28.98 1.90 -13.60
CA ASP A 5 28.68 3.32 -13.62
C ASP A 5 27.17 3.49 -13.39
N THR A 6 26.78 3.59 -12.12
CA THR A 6 25.38 3.57 -11.74
C THR A 6 24.76 4.95 -11.96
N LYS A 7 23.68 4.98 -12.74
CA LYS A 7 22.98 6.22 -13.12
C LYS A 7 22.36 6.95 -11.91
N PHE A 8 22.15 6.24 -10.81
CA PHE A 8 21.52 6.72 -9.59
C PHE A 8 22.28 6.22 -8.36
N PRO A 9 22.17 6.89 -7.20
CA PRO A 9 22.64 6.34 -5.93
C PRO A 9 22.03 4.95 -5.71
N VAL A 10 22.82 3.99 -5.23
CA VAL A 10 22.36 2.62 -4.98
C VAL A 10 22.25 2.39 -3.48
N PHE A 11 21.09 1.91 -3.05
CA PHE A 11 20.86 1.42 -1.70
C PHE A 11 20.98 -0.11 -1.70
N GLN A 12 22.06 -0.60 -1.10
CA GLN A 12 22.29 -2.02 -0.87
C GLN A 12 21.93 -2.38 0.55
N TYR A 13 21.31 -3.53 0.74
CA TYR A 13 20.95 -4.01 2.07
C TYR A 13 21.22 -5.50 2.23
N ASN A 14 21.25 -5.93 3.49
CA ASN A 14 21.37 -7.32 3.89
C ASN A 14 20.19 -7.66 4.80
N PRO A 15 19.61 -8.88 4.71
CA PRO A 15 18.54 -9.32 5.62
C PRO A 15 18.83 -9.15 7.12
N ASN A 16 20.09 -9.13 7.55
CA ASN A 16 20.48 -8.85 8.94
C ASN A 16 20.12 -7.43 9.41
N LYS A 17 19.71 -6.54 8.50
CA LYS A 17 19.23 -5.18 8.80
C LYS A 17 17.71 -5.11 8.94
N PHE A 18 17.00 -6.22 8.77
CA PHE A 18 15.55 -6.25 8.93
C PHE A 18 15.15 -6.04 10.40
N ASN A 19 14.25 -5.08 10.60
CA ASN A 19 13.69 -4.77 11.90
C ASN A 19 12.39 -5.56 12.05
N PHE A 20 12.44 -6.75 12.67
CA PHE A 20 11.22 -7.54 12.91
C PHE A 20 10.33 -6.93 13.99
N THR A 21 10.95 -6.31 15.00
CA THR A 21 10.28 -5.52 16.04
C THR A 21 10.75 -4.08 15.96
N VAL A 22 9.81 -3.14 16.03
CA VAL A 22 10.09 -1.70 16.03
C VAL A 22 9.41 -1.01 17.20
N ASN A 23 9.95 0.12 17.65
CA ASN A 23 9.37 0.93 18.72
C ASN A 23 9.01 2.31 18.19
N ASP A 24 7.96 2.91 18.76
CA ASP A 24 7.61 4.31 18.50
C ASP A 24 8.52 5.27 19.29
N ASN A 25 9.81 5.29 18.94
CA ASN A 25 10.84 6.12 19.58
C ASN A 25 11.42 7.20 18.65
N ASN A 26 10.86 7.35 17.44
CA ASN A 26 11.34 8.27 16.39
C ASN A 26 12.82 8.08 15.99
N ILE A 27 13.37 6.88 16.13
CA ILE A 27 14.70 6.54 15.62
C ILE A 27 14.55 5.95 14.22
N ASP A 28 15.10 6.65 13.23
CA ASP A 28 15.09 6.25 11.82
C ASP A 28 16.24 5.29 11.51
N SER A 29 15.97 4.27 10.70
CA SER A 29 16.99 3.38 10.15
C SER A 29 17.76 4.07 9.03
N GLU A 30 18.83 3.43 8.54
CA GLU A 30 19.56 3.92 7.36
C GLU A 30 18.64 4.10 6.14
N PHE A 31 17.70 3.17 5.95
CA PHE A 31 16.69 3.23 4.89
C PHE A 31 15.76 4.43 5.07
N ASP A 32 15.23 4.63 6.29
CA ASP A 32 14.34 5.75 6.60
C ASP A 32 15.05 7.10 6.39
N LEU A 33 16.27 7.23 6.89
CA LEU A 33 17.10 8.44 6.73
C LEU A 33 17.35 8.76 5.26
N LEU A 34 17.74 7.76 4.46
CA LEU A 34 17.98 7.94 3.04
C LEU A 34 16.72 8.37 2.29
N LEU A 35 15.61 7.65 2.50
CA LEU A 35 14.34 7.92 1.82
C LEU A 35 13.84 9.32 2.15
N LYS A 36 13.77 9.67 3.44
CA LYS A 36 13.31 11.00 3.90
C LYS A 36 14.19 12.12 3.37
N LYS A 37 15.52 11.96 3.45
CA LYS A 37 16.49 12.94 2.94
C LYS A 37 16.31 13.17 1.44
N LYS A 38 16.17 12.09 0.66
CA LYS A 38 16.02 12.17 -0.81
C LYS A 38 14.65 12.74 -1.20
N TRP A 39 13.60 12.42 -0.46
CA TRP A 39 12.27 12.98 -0.67
C TRP A 39 12.23 14.49 -0.38
N GLU A 40 12.87 14.94 0.71
CA GLU A 40 13.01 16.38 1.03
C GLU A 40 13.87 17.12 -0.01
N ALA A 41 14.94 16.50 -0.52
CA ALA A 41 15.71 17.07 -1.61
C ALA A 41 14.85 17.28 -2.87
N ALA A 42 14.06 16.27 -3.26
CA ALA A 42 13.13 16.38 -4.39
C ALA A 42 12.06 17.47 -4.16
N LYS A 43 11.69 17.73 -2.91
CA LYS A 43 10.75 18.82 -2.55
C LYS A 43 11.40 20.18 -2.76
N ASN A 44 12.61 20.36 -2.27
CA ASN A 44 13.38 21.59 -2.43
C ASN A 44 13.72 21.87 -3.91
N ASP A 45 13.88 20.82 -4.70
CA ASP A 45 14.13 20.90 -6.15
C ASP A 45 12.83 21.09 -6.98
N ASN A 46 11.67 21.27 -6.35
CA ASN A 46 10.36 21.48 -6.98
C ASN A 46 9.94 20.36 -7.96
N ILE A 47 10.23 19.11 -7.61
CA ILE A 47 9.89 17.95 -8.46
C ILE A 47 8.38 17.60 -8.41
N PHE A 48 7.70 17.95 -7.32
CA PHE A 48 6.27 17.65 -7.14
C PHE A 48 5.36 18.59 -7.92
N ARG A 49 4.18 18.11 -8.30
CA ARG A 49 3.14 18.93 -8.97
C ARG A 49 2.50 19.98 -8.05
N TYR A 50 2.59 19.75 -6.75
CA TYR A 50 2.13 20.64 -5.69
C TYR A 50 2.93 20.35 -4.43
N GLN A 51 3.05 21.34 -3.56
CA GLN A 51 3.63 21.15 -2.24
C GLN A 51 2.62 20.43 -1.35
N LEU A 52 3.04 19.32 -0.73
CA LEU A 52 2.21 18.64 0.26
C LEU A 52 2.02 19.58 1.47
N ASN A 53 0.76 19.94 1.75
CA ASN A 53 0.39 20.75 2.90
C ASN A 53 -0.90 20.20 3.50
N ILE A 54 -0.78 19.36 4.53
CA ILE A 54 -1.92 18.79 5.25
C ILE A 54 -2.16 19.64 6.50
N THR A 55 -3.04 20.63 6.39
CA THR A 55 -3.38 21.53 7.51
C THR A 55 -4.65 21.14 8.23
N GLU A 56 -5.55 20.40 7.57
CA GLU A 56 -6.87 20.05 8.08
C GLU A 56 -7.06 18.54 8.10
N TRP A 57 -7.22 18.01 9.31
CA TRP A 57 -7.55 16.62 9.54
C TRP A 57 -8.41 16.45 10.79
N LYS A 58 -9.20 15.38 10.84
CA LYS A 58 -10.01 15.00 12.00
C LYS A 58 -10.17 13.49 12.07
N ARG A 59 -10.49 12.98 13.26
CA ARG A 59 -11.08 11.64 13.40
C ARG A 59 -12.59 11.78 13.33
N LEU A 60 -13.24 10.92 12.54
CA LEU A 60 -14.69 10.86 12.53
C LEU A 60 -15.17 10.30 13.87
N ALA A 61 -16.20 10.88 14.46
CA ALA A 61 -16.75 10.38 15.71
C ALA A 61 -17.47 9.04 15.45
N GLY A 62 -17.15 8.03 16.26
CA GLY A 62 -17.76 6.71 16.17
C GLY A 62 -16.83 5.60 16.66
N LYS A 63 -17.15 4.36 16.30
CA LYS A 63 -16.46 3.14 16.77
C LYS A 63 -15.09 2.97 16.11
N PHE A 64 -14.93 3.39 14.87
CA PHE A 64 -13.74 3.12 14.06
C PHE A 64 -12.78 4.30 13.98
N GLU A 65 -13.25 5.50 14.29
CA GLU A 65 -12.46 6.73 14.40
C GLU A 65 -11.58 7.02 13.18
N PHE A 66 -12.16 6.84 11.98
CA PHE A 66 -11.46 7.00 10.70
C PHE A 66 -10.76 8.36 10.62
N LEU A 67 -9.53 8.36 10.09
CA LEU A 67 -8.75 9.57 9.89
C LEU A 67 -9.15 10.22 8.57
N ALA A 68 -9.84 11.37 8.63
CA ALA A 68 -10.13 12.18 7.45
C ALA A 68 -9.11 13.31 7.32
N GLN A 69 -8.49 13.44 6.15
CA GLN A 69 -7.59 14.54 5.79
C GLN A 69 -8.14 15.27 4.57
N LEU A 70 -8.20 16.60 4.62
CA LEU A 70 -8.58 17.42 3.48
C LEU A 70 -7.39 17.59 2.52
N SER A 71 -7.60 17.30 1.23
CA SER A 71 -6.56 17.24 0.20
C SER A 71 -6.98 17.97 -1.08
N LEU A 72 -7.16 19.29 -0.98
CA LEU A 72 -7.63 20.15 -2.09
C LEU A 72 -6.62 20.24 -3.23
N ASP A 73 -5.33 20.42 -2.92
CA ASP A 73 -4.29 20.55 -3.96
C ASP A 73 -4.17 19.28 -4.78
N ARG A 74 -4.29 18.13 -4.13
CA ARG A 74 -4.32 16.84 -4.81
C ARG A 74 -5.52 16.73 -5.74
N ALA A 75 -6.69 17.20 -5.30
CA ALA A 75 -7.89 17.16 -6.11
C ALA A 75 -7.74 17.99 -7.40
N ARG A 76 -7.03 19.13 -7.32
CA ARG A 76 -6.84 20.07 -8.44
C ARG A 76 -5.68 19.69 -9.37
N ASN A 77 -4.56 19.24 -8.80
CA ASN A 77 -3.28 19.16 -9.52
C ASN A 77 -2.87 17.75 -9.96
N ARG A 78 -3.61 16.72 -9.50
CA ARG A 78 -3.34 15.34 -9.92
C ARG A 78 -3.70 15.14 -11.40
N ARG A 79 -2.90 14.34 -12.09
CA ARG A 79 -3.21 13.88 -13.45
C ARG A 79 -4.58 13.18 -13.53
N THR A 80 -5.21 13.31 -14.69
CA THR A 80 -6.42 12.56 -15.04
C THR A 80 -6.14 11.06 -14.97
N PRO A 81 -6.98 10.29 -14.28
CA PRO A 81 -6.87 8.83 -14.25
C PRO A 81 -7.00 8.23 -15.64
N GLU A 82 -6.31 7.13 -15.82
CA GLU A 82 -6.45 6.32 -17.02
C GLU A 82 -7.84 5.68 -17.12
N ASN A 83 -8.34 5.54 -18.35
CA ASN A 83 -9.52 4.72 -18.61
C ASN A 83 -9.10 3.25 -18.48
N ILE A 84 -9.57 2.58 -17.42
CA ILE A 84 -9.29 1.18 -17.12
C ILE A 84 -10.56 0.38 -17.34
N THR A 85 -10.51 -0.57 -18.27
CA THR A 85 -11.67 -1.38 -18.67
C THR A 85 -11.58 -2.81 -18.15
N SER A 86 -10.40 -3.33 -17.80
CA SER A 86 -10.26 -4.69 -17.27
C SER A 86 -9.04 -4.80 -16.36
N MET A 87 -9.13 -5.74 -15.42
CA MET A 87 -8.01 -6.18 -14.57
C MET A 87 -6.85 -6.77 -15.38
N ASN A 88 -7.16 -7.33 -16.55
CA ASN A 88 -6.21 -8.00 -17.44
C ASN A 88 -5.72 -7.11 -18.58
N THR A 89 -5.97 -5.80 -18.52
CA THR A 89 -5.44 -4.86 -19.50
C THR A 89 -3.91 -5.01 -19.61
N PRO A 90 -3.35 -5.31 -20.79
CA PRO A 90 -1.91 -5.47 -20.95
C PRO A 90 -1.19 -4.14 -20.78
N PHE A 91 0.10 -4.20 -20.44
CA PHE A 91 0.97 -3.03 -20.48
C PHE A 91 0.96 -2.41 -21.87
N ASP A 92 0.97 -1.07 -21.94
CA ASP A 92 0.99 -0.31 -23.19
C ASP A 92 2.14 0.70 -23.15
N GLU A 93 3.15 0.46 -23.98
CA GLU A 93 4.32 1.33 -24.10
C GLU A 93 3.99 2.73 -24.62
N LYS A 94 2.87 2.92 -25.33
CA LYS A 94 2.48 4.21 -25.92
C LYS A 94 1.87 5.12 -24.86
N ARG A 95 1.16 4.54 -23.89
CA ARG A 95 0.59 5.26 -22.74
C ARG A 95 1.68 5.73 -21.77
N PHE A 96 1.29 6.56 -20.80
CA PHE A 96 2.19 6.93 -19.72
C PHE A 96 2.63 5.68 -18.95
N ASN A 97 3.93 5.56 -18.67
CA ASN A 97 4.47 4.49 -17.86
C ASN A 97 5.80 4.92 -17.24
N PHE A 98 6.24 4.21 -16.19
CA PHE A 98 7.42 4.59 -15.41
C PHE A 98 8.78 4.42 -16.11
N THR A 99 8.85 3.92 -17.34
CA THR A 99 10.11 4.01 -18.11
C THR A 99 10.38 5.45 -18.58
N LYS A 100 9.34 6.29 -18.61
CA LYS A 100 9.34 7.66 -19.14
C LYS A 100 9.45 8.77 -18.08
N ILE A 101 9.56 8.43 -16.79
CA ILE A 101 9.70 9.44 -15.73
C ILE A 101 11.01 10.21 -15.86
N ASN A 102 11.03 11.45 -15.38
CA ASN A 102 12.25 12.24 -15.33
C ASN A 102 13.25 11.58 -14.36
N SER A 103 14.53 11.56 -14.72
CA SER A 103 15.58 11.03 -13.84
C SER A 103 15.64 11.74 -12.48
N LYS A 104 15.20 13.00 -12.40
CA LYS A 104 15.09 13.75 -11.13
C LYS A 104 13.96 13.23 -10.21
N GLU A 105 13.01 12.47 -10.74
CA GLU A 105 11.98 11.81 -9.92
C GLU A 105 12.56 10.58 -9.19
N ILE A 106 13.69 10.04 -9.64
CA ILE A 106 14.30 8.82 -9.10
C ILE A 106 15.17 9.19 -7.90
N LEU A 107 14.83 8.63 -6.72
CA LEU A 107 15.54 8.90 -5.48
C LEU A 107 16.82 8.06 -5.37
N PHE A 108 16.70 6.76 -5.61
CA PHE A 108 17.79 5.78 -5.59
C PHE A 108 17.34 4.44 -6.19
N ASP A 109 18.33 3.64 -6.57
CA ASP A 109 18.20 2.25 -6.99
C ASP A 109 18.31 1.32 -5.77
N VAL A 110 17.71 0.14 -5.87
CA VAL A 110 17.65 -0.89 -4.83
C VAL A 110 18.39 -2.13 -5.33
N ASP A 111 19.36 -2.60 -4.54
CA ASP A 111 20.23 -3.76 -4.82
C ASP A 111 21.34 -3.53 -5.87
N CYS A 112 21.00 -3.62 -7.15
CA CYS A 112 21.99 -3.88 -8.23
C CYS A 112 22.43 -2.63 -9.00
N GLY A 113 21.73 -1.50 -8.89
CA GLY A 113 22.13 -0.26 -9.57
C GLY A 113 21.86 -0.25 -11.07
N ASP A 114 21.03 -1.16 -11.58
CA ASP A 114 20.73 -1.32 -13.01
C ASP A 114 19.54 -0.49 -13.50
N GLY A 115 18.87 0.25 -12.61
CA GLY A 115 17.70 1.07 -12.90
C GLY A 115 16.37 0.30 -12.96
N ASN A 116 16.36 -1.00 -12.62
CA ASN A 116 15.16 -1.84 -12.65
C ASN A 116 14.37 -1.81 -11.36
N ASN A 117 15.02 -1.81 -10.20
CA ASN A 117 14.36 -1.76 -8.90
C ASN A 117 14.66 -0.41 -8.29
N ILE A 118 13.72 0.52 -8.39
CA ILE A 118 13.98 1.91 -7.97
C ILE A 118 12.92 2.44 -7.01
N ILE A 119 13.34 3.37 -6.17
CA ILE A 119 12.44 4.26 -5.43
C ILE A 119 12.39 5.59 -6.19
N ALA A 120 11.19 6.02 -6.58
CA ALA A 120 10.93 7.31 -7.21
C ALA A 120 9.90 8.10 -6.40
N VAL A 121 9.94 9.43 -6.41
CA VAL A 121 8.88 10.22 -5.76
C VAL A 121 7.54 9.97 -6.43
N ASN A 122 6.47 9.99 -5.63
CA ASN A 122 5.16 10.22 -6.20
C ASN A 122 4.97 11.72 -6.36
N VAL A 123 5.02 12.22 -7.60
CA VAL A 123 4.85 13.64 -7.91
C VAL A 123 3.47 14.21 -7.55
N SER A 124 2.54 13.39 -7.06
CA SER A 124 1.27 13.81 -6.45
C SER A 124 1.11 13.15 -5.07
N PRO A 125 1.89 13.60 -4.07
CA PRO A 125 2.02 12.94 -2.78
C PRO A 125 0.71 13.02 -1.99
N ILE A 126 0.45 12.02 -1.13
CA ILE A 126 -0.75 11.98 -0.27
C ILE A 126 -0.40 12.23 1.19
N GLU A 127 0.86 11.98 1.54
CA GLU A 127 1.42 12.08 2.86
C GLU A 127 2.94 12.23 2.75
N TYR A 128 3.60 12.58 3.85
CA TYR A 128 5.04 12.70 3.95
C TYR A 128 5.77 11.44 3.45
N GLY A 129 6.86 11.65 2.71
CA GLY A 129 7.68 10.57 2.16
C GLY A 129 6.99 9.75 1.07
N HIS A 130 5.84 10.20 0.53
CA HIS A 130 5.13 9.44 -0.50
C HIS A 130 5.98 9.23 -1.75
N CYS A 131 6.43 8.00 -1.94
CA CYS A 131 7.22 7.51 -3.05
C CYS A 131 6.60 6.24 -3.64
N LEU A 132 7.18 5.80 -4.75
CA LEU A 132 6.82 4.62 -5.51
C LEU A 132 8.01 3.68 -5.50
N PHE A 133 7.76 2.42 -5.15
CA PHE A 133 8.67 1.34 -5.49
C PHE A 133 8.28 0.77 -6.85
N LEU A 134 9.22 0.79 -7.77
CA LEU A 134 9.07 0.31 -9.15
C LEU A 134 9.96 -0.93 -9.31
N PRO A 135 9.43 -2.14 -8.99
CA PRO A 135 10.17 -3.39 -9.18
C PRO A 135 10.20 -3.78 -10.65
N GLU A 136 11.33 -4.31 -11.12
CA GLU A 136 11.49 -4.85 -12.47
C GLU A 136 11.00 -3.86 -13.56
N ARG A 137 11.23 -2.56 -13.35
CA ARG A 137 10.66 -1.45 -14.11
C ARG A 137 10.86 -1.55 -15.63
N LEU A 138 12.00 -2.08 -16.08
CA LEU A 138 12.27 -2.22 -17.53
C LEU A 138 11.70 -3.51 -18.13
N LYS A 139 11.11 -4.41 -17.32
CA LYS A 139 10.31 -5.54 -17.80
C LYS A 139 8.91 -5.13 -18.24
N CYS A 140 8.51 -3.87 -18.01
CA CYS A 140 7.24 -3.31 -18.47
C CYS A 140 6.03 -4.16 -18.05
N LEU A 141 6.03 -4.64 -16.81
CA LEU A 141 4.97 -5.49 -16.29
C LEU A 141 3.68 -4.67 -16.08
N PRO A 142 2.49 -5.21 -16.39
CA PRO A 142 1.22 -4.55 -16.06
C PRO A 142 1.06 -4.40 -14.54
N GLN A 143 0.10 -3.59 -14.09
CA GLN A 143 -0.18 -3.37 -12.67
C GLN A 143 -0.79 -4.62 -12.00
N LYS A 144 0.03 -5.64 -11.83
CA LYS A 144 -0.24 -6.94 -11.21
C LYS A 144 0.93 -7.30 -10.30
N VAL A 145 0.63 -7.73 -9.09
CA VAL A 145 1.63 -8.22 -8.15
C VAL A 145 2.31 -9.45 -8.74
N THR A 146 3.64 -9.46 -8.69
CA THR A 146 4.48 -10.66 -8.82
C THR A 146 4.98 -11.08 -7.43
N GLU A 147 5.30 -12.37 -7.25
CA GLU A 147 5.92 -12.85 -6.02
C GLU A 147 7.20 -12.09 -5.67
N PHE A 148 8.02 -11.79 -6.70
CA PHE A 148 9.21 -10.96 -6.56
C PHE A 148 8.87 -9.55 -6.03
N SER A 149 7.87 -8.88 -6.62
CA SER A 149 7.47 -7.53 -6.18
C SER A 149 6.95 -7.52 -4.75
N LEU A 150 6.22 -8.56 -4.33
CA LEU A 150 5.69 -8.70 -2.98
C LEU A 150 6.81 -8.99 -1.98
N LEU A 151 7.77 -9.85 -2.33
CA LEU A 151 8.95 -10.09 -1.52
C LEU A 151 9.72 -8.78 -1.30
N LYS A 152 10.04 -8.08 -2.39
CA LYS A 152 10.86 -6.87 -2.32
C LYS A 152 10.20 -5.74 -1.53
N ILE A 153 8.89 -5.53 -1.68
CA ILE A 153 8.21 -4.50 -0.90
C ILE A 153 8.19 -4.85 0.60
N ILE A 154 8.09 -6.13 0.98
CA ILE A 154 8.18 -6.57 2.37
C ILE A 154 9.60 -6.41 2.92
N GLU A 155 10.64 -6.72 2.15
CA GLU A 155 12.03 -6.49 2.53
C GLU A 155 12.29 -4.98 2.78
N LEU A 156 11.88 -4.12 1.86
CA LEU A 156 11.97 -2.66 2.02
C LEU A 156 11.21 -2.16 3.25
N PHE A 157 10.02 -2.73 3.49
CA PHE A 157 9.21 -2.40 4.67
C PHE A 157 9.91 -2.79 5.98
N LEU A 158 10.60 -3.94 6.00
CA LEU A 158 11.37 -4.42 7.15
C LEU A 158 12.65 -3.62 7.40
N LEU A 159 13.23 -2.99 6.38
CA LEU A 159 14.39 -2.10 6.54
C LEU A 159 14.04 -0.82 7.30
N SER A 160 12.78 -0.40 7.30
CA SER A 160 12.29 0.71 8.13
C SER A 160 12.18 0.30 9.60
N SER A 161 12.76 1.13 10.47
CA SER A 161 12.52 1.06 11.92
C SER A 161 11.32 1.91 12.34
N SER A 162 10.70 2.65 11.41
CA SER A 162 9.50 3.43 11.69
C SER A 162 8.24 2.55 11.79
N PRO A 163 7.41 2.70 12.84
CA PRO A 163 6.09 2.09 12.89
C PRO A 163 5.08 2.77 11.96
N TYR A 164 5.47 3.87 11.30
CA TYR A 164 4.59 4.72 10.50
C TYR A 164 4.73 4.52 8.99
N LEU A 165 5.73 3.76 8.52
CA LEU A 165 5.82 3.40 7.12
C LEU A 165 4.62 2.53 6.74
N ARG A 166 4.05 2.80 5.56
CA ARG A 166 2.94 2.07 4.95
C ARG A 166 3.36 1.68 3.54
N ALA A 167 3.08 0.45 3.14
CA ALA A 167 3.20 0.05 1.73
C ALA A 167 1.82 -0.34 1.19
N ILE A 168 1.43 0.21 0.04
CA ILE A 168 0.09 0.00 -0.50
C ILE A 168 0.13 -0.31 -2.00
N PHE A 169 -0.87 -1.07 -2.44
CA PHE A 169 -1.08 -1.43 -3.83
C PHE A 169 -2.56 -1.35 -4.19
N ASN A 170 -2.82 -0.84 -5.38
CA ASN A 170 -4.12 -0.89 -6.02
C ASN A 170 -3.94 -1.68 -7.31
N SER A 171 -4.77 -2.71 -7.51
CA SER A 171 -4.88 -3.36 -8.83
C SER A 171 -5.64 -2.48 -9.81
N LEU A 172 -5.56 -2.82 -11.11
CA LEU A 172 -6.50 -2.29 -12.10
C LEU A 172 -7.96 -2.56 -11.64
N CYS A 173 -8.93 -1.73 -12.05
CA CYS A 173 -10.31 -1.81 -11.53
C CYS A 173 -10.46 -1.63 -10.00
N ALA A 174 -9.37 -1.48 -9.22
CA ALA A 174 -9.33 -1.16 -7.80
C ALA A 174 -8.67 0.20 -7.53
N TYR A 175 -8.86 1.13 -8.47
CA TYR A 175 -8.35 2.51 -8.44
C TYR A 175 -6.83 2.69 -8.62
N ALA A 176 -6.13 1.70 -9.18
CA ALA A 176 -4.84 1.98 -9.83
C ALA A 176 -5.00 3.11 -10.85
N SER A 177 -3.98 3.96 -10.99
CA SER A 177 -4.00 5.06 -11.95
C SER A 177 -3.04 4.87 -13.12
N VAL A 178 -2.01 4.03 -12.99
CA VAL A 178 -1.07 3.65 -14.07
C VAL A 178 -1.18 2.15 -14.27
N ASN A 179 -1.15 1.69 -15.52
CA ASN A 179 -0.94 0.27 -15.83
C ASN A 179 0.55 -0.06 -16.03
N HIS A 180 1.32 0.00 -14.95
CA HIS A 180 2.72 -0.43 -14.90
C HIS A 180 3.00 -0.77 -13.44
N LEU A 181 3.46 -1.99 -13.14
CA LEU A 181 3.72 -2.48 -11.79
C LEU A 181 4.44 -1.46 -10.90
N HIS A 182 3.74 -1.02 -9.85
CA HIS A 182 4.25 -0.14 -8.81
C HIS A 182 3.57 -0.39 -7.46
N TRP A 183 4.36 -0.21 -6.40
CA TRP A 183 3.90 -0.11 -5.03
C TRP A 183 4.07 1.32 -4.56
N HIS A 184 3.25 1.75 -3.62
CA HIS A 184 3.40 3.05 -2.97
C HIS A 184 3.97 2.87 -1.57
N LEU A 185 4.80 3.81 -1.13
CA LEU A 185 5.33 3.88 0.22
C LEU A 185 5.08 5.29 0.77
N TYR A 186 4.63 5.43 2.02
CA TYR A 186 4.48 6.73 2.69
C TYR A 186 4.50 6.58 4.21
N TYR A 187 4.79 7.66 4.94
CA TYR A 187 4.81 7.66 6.40
C TYR A 187 3.55 8.31 6.98
N LEU A 188 2.63 7.51 7.50
CA LEU A 188 1.44 8.01 8.18
C LEU A 188 1.67 8.08 9.67
N LYS A 189 2.00 9.26 10.22
CA LYS A 189 2.25 9.45 11.66
C LYS A 189 0.96 9.53 12.48
N HIS A 190 0.06 8.57 12.26
CA HIS A 190 -1.17 8.36 13.03
C HIS A 190 -1.30 6.88 13.36
N LYS A 191 -1.64 6.58 14.62
CA LYS A 191 -2.04 5.22 15.02
C LYS A 191 -3.39 4.89 14.38
N MET A 192 -3.50 3.72 13.79
CA MET A 192 -4.69 3.28 13.05
C MET A 192 -5.26 2.00 13.68
N LEU A 193 -6.59 1.88 13.67
CA LEU A 193 -7.29 0.77 14.32
C LEU A 193 -6.80 -0.62 13.86
N LEU A 194 -6.56 -0.77 12.56
CA LEU A 194 -6.12 -2.04 11.96
C LEU A 194 -4.70 -2.47 12.37
N GLU A 195 -3.94 -1.65 13.08
CA GLU A 195 -2.65 -2.04 13.67
C GLU A 195 -2.84 -2.93 14.91
N ASN A 196 -4.02 -2.90 15.55
CA ASN A 196 -4.30 -3.58 16.81
C ASN A 196 -5.57 -4.43 16.79
N ILE A 197 -6.30 -4.47 15.67
CA ILE A 197 -7.58 -5.20 15.61
C ILE A 197 -7.38 -6.71 15.72
N ASN A 198 -8.29 -7.41 16.38
CA ASN A 198 -8.29 -8.87 16.40
C ASN A 198 -8.80 -9.42 15.06
N LEU A 199 -8.20 -10.52 14.62
CA LEU A 199 -8.50 -11.17 13.35
C LEU A 199 -8.90 -12.62 13.61
N GLU A 200 -9.94 -13.08 12.93
CA GLU A 200 -10.41 -14.45 13.06
C GLU A 200 -9.70 -15.34 12.03
N CYS A 201 -9.14 -16.47 12.45
CA CYS A 201 -8.52 -17.41 11.51
C CYS A 201 -9.58 -18.01 10.60
N LEU A 202 -9.36 -18.02 9.28
CA LEU A 202 -10.24 -18.70 8.32
C LEU A 202 -9.68 -20.08 8.00
N VAL A 203 -8.42 -20.13 7.55
CA VAL A 203 -7.61 -21.33 7.34
C VAL A 203 -6.17 -20.90 7.56
N ASP A 204 -5.39 -21.62 8.35
CA ASP A 204 -3.99 -21.21 8.58
C ASP A 204 -3.21 -21.18 7.26
N PRO A 205 -2.49 -20.10 6.90
CA PRO A 205 -2.20 -18.86 7.65
C PRO A 205 -3.03 -17.62 7.27
N LEU A 206 -4.19 -17.79 6.64
CA LEU A 206 -5.13 -16.74 6.25
C LEU A 206 -6.16 -16.41 7.34
N TYR A 207 -6.28 -15.12 7.64
CA TYR A 207 -7.26 -14.57 8.57
C TYR A 207 -8.31 -13.71 7.84
N LYS A 208 -9.50 -13.59 8.43
CA LYS A 208 -10.56 -12.69 7.99
C LYS A 208 -10.69 -11.47 8.92
N LEU A 209 -10.95 -10.33 8.30
CA LEU A 209 -11.26 -9.06 8.93
C LEU A 209 -12.79 -8.85 8.87
N THR A 210 -13.49 -9.22 9.92
CA THR A 210 -14.97 -9.11 10.03
C THR A 210 -15.43 -8.04 11.01
N ASN A 211 -14.59 -7.70 11.99
CA ASN A 211 -14.86 -6.68 13.01
C ASN A 211 -14.60 -5.23 12.54
N TYR A 212 -14.45 -5.04 11.23
CA TYR A 212 -14.20 -3.76 10.57
C TYR A 212 -15.06 -3.70 9.29
N PRO A 213 -15.60 -2.52 8.92
CA PRO A 213 -16.60 -2.44 7.86
C PRO A 213 -16.06 -2.77 6.47
N ALA A 214 -14.79 -2.48 6.17
CA ALA A 214 -14.16 -3.03 4.98
C ALA A 214 -13.77 -4.48 5.23
N LYS A 215 -14.71 -5.41 5.02
CA LYS A 215 -14.45 -6.85 5.11
C LYS A 215 -13.31 -7.25 4.19
N GLY A 216 -12.35 -8.03 4.70
CA GLY A 216 -11.17 -8.41 3.93
C GLY A 216 -10.41 -9.56 4.57
N PHE A 217 -9.20 -9.77 4.07
CA PHE A 217 -8.33 -10.87 4.46
C PHE A 217 -7.00 -10.33 4.98
N CYS A 218 -6.30 -11.12 5.78
CA CYS A 218 -5.02 -10.72 6.34
C CYS A 218 -4.08 -11.92 6.47
N PHE A 219 -2.83 -11.72 6.07
CA PHE A 219 -1.71 -12.57 6.51
C PHE A 219 -0.89 -11.81 7.56
N LYS A 220 -0.44 -12.51 8.61
CA LYS A 220 0.36 -11.95 9.69
C LYS A 220 1.73 -12.60 9.67
N LEU A 221 2.81 -11.82 9.73
CA LEU A 221 4.17 -12.39 9.80
C LEU A 221 4.35 -13.23 11.07
N SER A 222 3.74 -12.80 12.17
CA SER A 222 3.73 -13.51 13.46
C SER A 222 3.11 -14.92 13.41
N SER A 223 2.32 -15.25 12.37
CA SER A 223 1.75 -16.59 12.18
C SER A 223 2.73 -17.58 11.52
N PHE A 224 3.89 -17.11 11.03
CA PHE A 224 4.88 -17.96 10.40
C PHE A 224 6.03 -18.25 11.37
N PRO A 225 6.45 -19.53 11.51
CA PRO A 225 7.59 -19.89 12.34
C PRO A 225 8.84 -19.07 11.99
N GLU A 226 9.57 -18.65 13.02
CA GLU A 226 10.81 -17.87 12.89
C GLU A 226 10.66 -16.57 12.06
N PHE A 227 9.44 -16.03 11.97
CA PHE A 227 9.12 -14.87 11.12
C PHE A 227 9.56 -15.09 9.67
N ASN A 228 9.29 -16.29 9.12
CA ASN A 228 9.68 -16.66 7.76
C ASN A 228 8.96 -15.82 6.69
N ILE A 229 9.66 -14.79 6.20
CA ILE A 229 9.18 -13.86 5.18
C ILE A 229 8.84 -14.58 3.87
N ARG A 230 9.62 -15.59 3.47
CA ARG A 230 9.38 -16.31 2.20
C ARG A 230 8.09 -17.11 2.25
N ALA A 231 7.81 -17.78 3.37
CA ALA A 231 6.56 -18.50 3.57
C ALA A 231 5.34 -17.54 3.60
N LEU A 232 5.48 -16.39 4.26
CA LEU A 232 4.48 -15.32 4.23
C LEU A 232 4.19 -14.86 2.80
N VAL A 233 5.23 -14.53 2.05
CA VAL A 233 5.12 -14.04 0.67
C VAL A 233 4.51 -15.09 -0.25
N SER A 234 4.93 -16.36 -0.15
CA SER A 234 4.38 -17.46 -0.96
C SER A 234 2.89 -17.65 -0.71
N SER A 235 2.46 -17.71 0.56
CA SER A 235 1.05 -17.88 0.94
C SER A 235 0.20 -16.69 0.49
N ALA A 236 0.67 -15.46 0.75
CA ALA A 236 -0.02 -14.25 0.33
C ALA A 236 -0.09 -14.12 -1.19
N PHE A 237 1.00 -14.43 -1.90
CA PHE A 237 1.04 -14.38 -3.35
C PHE A 237 0.12 -15.43 -3.98
N THR A 238 0.03 -16.64 -3.42
CA THR A 238 -0.93 -17.66 -3.89
C THR A 238 -2.36 -17.14 -3.85
N PHE A 239 -2.75 -16.51 -2.75
CA PHE A 239 -4.06 -15.86 -2.62
C PHE A 239 -4.25 -14.69 -3.60
N ILE A 240 -3.29 -13.77 -3.70
CA ILE A 240 -3.34 -12.63 -4.63
C ILE A 240 -3.41 -13.12 -6.08
N ASN A 241 -2.64 -14.14 -6.44
CA ASN A 241 -2.59 -14.69 -7.78
C ASN A 241 -3.92 -15.35 -8.17
N TYR A 242 -4.63 -15.97 -7.22
CA TYR A 242 -6.01 -16.39 -7.44
C TYR A 242 -6.89 -15.19 -7.81
N LEU A 243 -6.88 -14.11 -7.00
CA LEU A 243 -7.67 -12.91 -7.32
C LEU A 243 -7.33 -12.35 -8.71
N GLN A 244 -6.05 -12.34 -9.09
CA GLN A 244 -5.59 -11.88 -10.40
C GLN A 244 -6.07 -12.78 -11.55
N LYS A 245 -6.02 -14.11 -11.39
CA LYS A 245 -6.47 -15.08 -12.41
C LYS A 245 -7.98 -15.00 -12.64
N HIS A 246 -8.74 -14.69 -11.60
CA HIS A 246 -10.20 -14.58 -11.65
C HIS A 246 -10.69 -13.14 -11.89
N GLU A 247 -9.80 -12.21 -12.25
CA GLU A 247 -10.12 -10.78 -12.49
C GLU A 247 -10.85 -10.08 -11.33
N ILE A 248 -10.58 -10.52 -10.10
CA ILE A 248 -11.15 -9.93 -8.89
C ILE A 248 -10.32 -8.71 -8.52
N ALA A 249 -10.92 -7.53 -8.68
CA ALA A 249 -10.31 -6.28 -8.27
C ALA A 249 -9.98 -6.29 -6.77
N HIS A 250 -8.77 -5.86 -6.44
CA HIS A 250 -8.27 -5.92 -5.06
C HIS A 250 -7.31 -4.79 -4.69
N ASN A 251 -7.25 -4.52 -3.39
CA ASN A 251 -6.34 -3.58 -2.76
C ASN A 251 -5.49 -4.31 -1.71
N ILE A 252 -4.22 -3.93 -1.57
CA ILE A 252 -3.29 -4.54 -0.60
C ILE A 252 -2.64 -3.45 0.23
N TYR A 253 -2.65 -3.61 1.56
CA TYR A 253 -2.06 -2.67 2.50
C TYR A 253 -1.18 -3.41 3.50
N ILE A 254 0.06 -2.96 3.62
CA ILE A 254 1.08 -3.53 4.50
C ILE A 254 1.36 -2.50 5.61
N THR A 255 1.22 -2.95 6.85
CA THR A 255 1.45 -2.12 8.04
C THR A 255 2.17 -2.88 9.13
N ARG A 256 2.87 -2.15 9.99
CA ARG A 256 3.26 -2.64 11.31
C ARG A 256 2.02 -2.86 12.15
N ALA A 257 2.07 -3.87 13.01
CA ALA A 257 0.98 -4.21 13.90
C ALA A 257 1.50 -4.77 15.22
N LYS A 258 0.60 -4.90 16.18
CA LYS A 258 0.87 -5.56 17.47
C LYS A 258 0.24 -6.95 17.48
N THR A 259 0.99 -7.92 18.00
CA THR A 259 0.40 -9.22 18.38
C THR A 259 -0.46 -9.06 19.63
N GLU A 260 -1.45 -9.94 19.79
CA GLU A 260 -2.34 -9.97 20.96
C GLU A 260 -1.61 -10.22 22.30
N LEU A 261 -0.37 -10.71 22.25
CA LEU A 261 0.48 -10.95 23.42
C LEU A 261 1.06 -9.66 24.05
N LEU A 262 1.04 -8.54 23.33
CA LEU A 262 1.59 -7.28 23.83
C LEU A 262 0.59 -6.57 24.72
N SER A 263 1.07 -6.02 25.84
CA SER A 263 0.25 -5.17 26.70
C SER A 263 -0.16 -3.88 25.96
N ILE A 264 -1.29 -3.29 26.34
CA ILE A 264 -1.78 -2.02 25.75
C ILE A 264 -0.76 -0.88 25.89
N ASN A 265 0.09 -0.93 26.93
CA ASN A 265 1.12 0.07 27.22
C ASN A 265 2.44 -0.19 26.48
N ASP A 266 2.56 -1.31 25.76
CA ASP A 266 3.75 -1.61 24.99
C ASP A 266 3.76 -0.75 23.72
N ASN A 267 4.84 0.01 23.54
CA ASN A 267 5.04 0.85 22.36
C ASN A 267 5.72 0.13 21.20
N SER A 268 5.96 -1.18 21.34
CA SER A 268 6.51 -2.03 20.31
C SER A 268 5.45 -2.49 19.30
N TYR A 269 5.90 -2.70 18.07
CA TYR A 269 5.19 -3.35 16.99
C TYR A 269 6.06 -4.53 16.57
N ASN A 270 5.60 -5.73 16.87
CA ASN A 270 6.30 -6.99 16.67
C ASN A 270 5.67 -7.85 15.56
N ASP A 271 4.82 -7.26 14.74
CA ASP A 271 4.16 -7.94 13.63
C ASP A 271 4.09 -7.06 12.37
N ILE A 272 3.92 -7.72 11.23
CA ILE A 272 3.57 -7.10 9.96
C ILE A 272 2.30 -7.76 9.46
N ARG A 273 1.34 -6.95 9.05
CA ARG A 273 0.07 -7.42 8.50
C ARG A 273 -0.05 -7.02 7.04
N ILE A 274 -0.40 -7.98 6.20
CA ILE A 274 -0.74 -7.81 4.80
C ILE A 274 -2.26 -7.92 4.68
N TYR A 275 -2.94 -6.78 4.70
CA TYR A 275 -4.38 -6.71 4.46
C TYR A 275 -4.67 -6.75 2.97
N ILE A 276 -5.66 -7.55 2.58
CA ILE A 276 -6.08 -7.75 1.19
C ILE A 276 -7.60 -7.64 1.13
N TRP A 277 -8.11 -6.65 0.40
CA TRP A 277 -9.54 -6.47 0.16
C TRP A 277 -9.87 -6.84 -1.28
N ALA A 278 -10.56 -7.97 -1.47
CA ALA A 278 -11.33 -8.19 -2.68
C ALA A 278 -12.49 -7.18 -2.70
N ARG A 279 -12.76 -6.57 -3.85
CA ARG A 279 -13.78 -5.52 -3.98
C ARG A 279 -14.50 -5.54 -5.31
N THR A 280 -15.67 -4.94 -5.33
CA THR A 280 -16.44 -4.71 -6.55
C THR A 280 -15.62 -3.89 -7.54
N SER A 281 -15.44 -4.40 -8.75
CA SER A 281 -14.68 -3.76 -9.81
C SER A 281 -15.23 -2.38 -10.15
N THR A 282 -14.33 -1.44 -10.44
CA THR A 282 -14.68 -0.10 -10.91
C THR A 282 -14.01 0.14 -12.26
N MET A 283 -14.83 0.17 -13.32
CA MET A 283 -14.37 0.37 -14.69
C MET A 283 -14.58 1.83 -15.13
N GLY A 284 -13.87 2.23 -16.18
CA GLY A 284 -13.95 3.57 -16.74
C GLY A 284 -12.94 4.54 -16.11
N ILE A 285 -13.15 5.83 -16.37
CA ILE A 285 -12.37 6.89 -15.73
C ILE A 285 -12.86 7.04 -14.29
N LYS A 286 -11.94 6.98 -13.31
CA LYS A 286 -12.28 7.19 -11.90
C LYS A 286 -12.99 8.53 -11.71
N ASN A 287 -14.25 8.48 -11.27
CA ASN A 287 -14.96 9.68 -10.84
C ASN A 287 -14.27 10.26 -9.60
N THR A 288 -13.78 11.49 -9.71
CA THR A 288 -13.04 12.16 -8.64
C THR A 288 -13.92 12.99 -7.71
N SER A 289 -15.20 13.23 -8.05
CA SER A 289 -16.13 14.03 -7.26
C SER A 289 -16.89 13.24 -6.20
N ARG A 290 -17.04 11.93 -6.36
CA ARG A 290 -17.65 11.04 -5.36
C ARG A 290 -16.59 10.42 -4.45
N PHE A 291 -16.95 10.18 -3.18
CA PHE A 291 -16.15 9.34 -2.29
C PHE A 291 -16.10 7.92 -2.88
N SER A 292 -14.90 7.39 -3.05
CA SER A 292 -14.65 6.19 -3.83
C SER A 292 -13.38 5.53 -3.29
N PRO A 293 -13.54 4.59 -2.35
CA PRO A 293 -12.44 4.15 -1.50
C PRO A 293 -11.44 3.32 -2.29
N ALA A 294 -10.20 3.80 -2.35
CA ALA A 294 -9.05 3.00 -2.74
C ALA A 294 -8.42 2.41 -1.47
N VAL A 295 -7.22 1.86 -1.60
CA VAL A 295 -6.54 1.14 -0.52
C VAL A 295 -6.33 1.95 0.77
N SER A 296 -5.98 3.23 0.69
CA SER A 296 -5.80 4.08 1.89
C SER A 296 -7.13 4.27 2.62
N GLU A 297 -8.21 4.52 1.86
CA GLU A 297 -9.54 4.67 2.44
C GLU A 297 -10.00 3.38 3.11
N LEU A 298 -9.84 2.21 2.47
CA LEU A 298 -10.21 0.91 3.06
C LEU A 298 -9.44 0.58 4.36
N PHE A 299 -8.28 1.21 4.58
CA PHE A 299 -7.54 1.11 5.84
C PHE A 299 -8.04 2.09 6.93
N GLY A 300 -8.87 3.06 6.55
CA GLY A 300 -9.40 4.11 7.42
C GLY A 300 -8.67 5.45 7.29
N HIS A 301 -7.77 5.60 6.32
CA HIS A 301 -7.10 6.86 5.97
C HIS A 301 -7.83 7.51 4.79
N LEU A 302 -8.75 8.42 5.10
CA LEU A 302 -9.68 9.01 4.16
C LEU A 302 -9.13 10.31 3.57
N MET A 303 -8.84 10.31 2.26
CA MET A 303 -8.48 11.53 1.53
C MET A 303 -9.71 12.22 0.99
N ILE A 304 -10.10 13.34 1.60
CA ILE A 304 -11.30 14.10 1.23
C ILE A 304 -10.91 15.26 0.31
N LYS A 305 -11.66 15.45 -0.78
CA LYS A 305 -11.25 16.32 -1.90
C LYS A 305 -12.04 17.63 -2.01
N SER A 306 -13.03 17.83 -1.15
CA SER A 306 -13.81 19.06 -1.07
C SER A 306 -14.13 19.38 0.38
N GLU A 307 -14.19 20.68 0.69
CA GLU A 307 -14.53 21.14 2.04
C GLU A 307 -15.93 20.71 2.46
N GLU A 308 -16.90 20.74 1.54
CA GLU A 308 -18.27 20.30 1.79
C GLU A 308 -18.29 18.85 2.26
N ALA A 309 -17.71 17.94 1.48
CA ALA A 309 -17.62 16.54 1.86
C ALA A 309 -16.86 16.36 3.18
N TYR A 310 -15.78 17.12 3.40
CA TYR A 310 -15.02 17.04 4.65
C TYR A 310 -15.85 17.47 5.86
N LYS A 311 -16.68 18.51 5.73
CA LYS A 311 -17.57 19.00 6.79
C LYS A 311 -18.72 18.03 7.07
N THR A 312 -19.33 17.45 6.03
CA THR A 312 -20.54 16.61 6.16
C THR A 312 -20.25 15.13 6.38
N LEU A 313 -19.04 14.64 6.09
CA LEU A 313 -18.70 13.23 6.21
C LEU A 313 -18.83 12.74 7.66
N ASN A 314 -19.54 11.63 7.83
CA ASN A 314 -19.67 10.93 9.10
C ASN A 314 -19.28 9.44 8.96
N GLU A 315 -19.15 8.76 10.10
CA GLU A 315 -18.67 7.38 10.12
C GLU A 315 -19.64 6.40 9.43
N ASP A 316 -20.96 6.58 9.58
CA ASP A 316 -21.99 5.73 8.98
C ASP A 316 -21.91 5.71 7.45
N GLN A 317 -21.68 6.88 6.83
CA GLN A 317 -21.48 6.99 5.38
C GLN A 317 -20.26 6.19 4.91
N VAL A 318 -19.17 6.21 5.69
CA VAL A 318 -17.94 5.47 5.38
C VAL A 318 -18.17 3.97 5.57
N ILE A 319 -18.83 3.56 6.66
CA ILE A 319 -19.21 2.17 6.94
C ILE A 319 -20.04 1.60 5.79
N GLN A 320 -21.09 2.32 5.37
CA GLN A 320 -21.95 1.88 4.27
C GLN A 320 -21.14 1.72 2.98
N CYS A 321 -20.31 2.72 2.65
CA CYS A 321 -19.49 2.68 1.46
C CYS A 321 -18.52 1.49 1.45
N PHE A 322 -17.90 1.17 2.60
CA PHE A 322 -16.99 0.02 2.70
C PHE A 322 -17.74 -1.29 2.56
N ASN A 323 -18.89 -1.43 3.22
CA ASN A 323 -19.74 -2.62 3.10
C ASN A 323 -20.17 -2.86 1.66
N ASP A 324 -20.62 -1.81 0.96
CA ASP A 324 -21.09 -1.89 -0.43
C ASP A 324 -20.00 -2.38 -1.39
N VAL A 325 -18.73 -2.03 -1.13
CA VAL A 325 -17.64 -2.36 -2.05
C VAL A 325 -16.95 -3.68 -1.72
N THR A 326 -16.92 -4.14 -0.46
CA THR A 326 -16.18 -5.35 -0.09
C THR A 326 -17.04 -6.54 0.32
N SER A 327 -18.30 -6.36 0.74
CA SER A 327 -19.07 -7.44 1.36
C SER A 327 -19.31 -8.62 0.43
N ALA A 328 -19.88 -8.38 -0.77
CA ALA A 328 -20.19 -9.48 -1.68
C ALA A 328 -18.93 -10.22 -2.18
N PRO A 329 -17.86 -9.53 -2.63
CA PRO A 329 -16.60 -10.21 -2.98
C PRO A 329 -15.97 -10.97 -1.81
N PHE A 330 -16.04 -10.44 -0.59
CA PHE A 330 -15.56 -11.14 0.59
C PHE A 330 -16.28 -12.48 0.82
N GLU A 331 -17.62 -12.48 0.79
CA GLU A 331 -18.40 -13.73 0.99
C GLU A 331 -18.12 -14.75 -0.14
N GLN A 332 -17.97 -14.29 -1.40
CA GLN A 332 -17.61 -15.16 -2.51
C GLN A 332 -16.27 -15.86 -2.31
N ILE A 333 -15.26 -15.13 -1.83
CA ILE A 333 -13.94 -15.71 -1.57
C ILE A 333 -13.96 -16.66 -0.37
N VAL A 334 -14.71 -16.33 0.70
CA VAL A 334 -14.89 -17.25 1.84
C VAL A 334 -15.53 -18.56 1.38
N GLN A 335 -16.53 -18.51 0.50
CA GLN A 335 -17.16 -19.70 -0.08
C GLN A 335 -16.19 -20.51 -0.95
N ALA A 336 -15.38 -19.85 -1.77
CA ALA A 336 -14.36 -20.51 -2.60
C ALA A 336 -13.30 -21.23 -1.75
N ILE A 337 -12.84 -20.61 -0.66
CA ILE A 337 -11.89 -21.23 0.28
C ILE A 337 -12.53 -22.46 0.95
N ASN A 338 -13.76 -22.33 1.46
CA ASN A 338 -14.45 -23.44 2.12
C ASN A 338 -14.76 -24.61 1.16
N SER A 339 -14.82 -24.34 -0.14
CA SER A 339 -15.03 -25.34 -1.19
C SER A 339 -13.71 -25.95 -1.71
N ASN A 340 -12.56 -25.54 -1.17
CA ASN A 340 -11.20 -25.90 -1.61
C ASN A 340 -10.84 -25.45 -3.04
N ASP A 341 -11.49 -24.41 -3.55
CA ASP A 341 -11.14 -23.81 -4.85
C ASP A 341 -9.84 -22.99 -4.78
N ILE A 342 -9.41 -22.62 -3.57
CA ILE A 342 -8.18 -21.90 -3.28
C ILE A 342 -7.39 -22.70 -2.26
N ASN A 343 -6.26 -23.29 -2.68
CA ASN A 343 -5.33 -23.93 -1.75
C ASN A 343 -4.27 -22.92 -1.31
N ILE A 344 -4.31 -22.52 -0.03
CA ILE A 344 -3.44 -21.49 0.57
C ILE A 344 -2.28 -22.12 1.38
N THR A 345 -2.40 -23.40 1.71
CA THR A 345 -1.40 -24.19 2.46
C THR A 345 -0.28 -24.73 1.59
#